data_AF-A0A1B6LYC6-F1
#
_entry.id   AF-A0A1B6LYC6-F1
#
_cell.length_a   1.000
_cell.length_b   1.000
_cell.length_c   1.000
_cell.angle_alpha   90.00
_cell.angle_beta   90.00
_cell.angle_gamma   90.00
#
_symmetry.space_group_name_H-M   'P 1'
#
loop_
_entity.id
_entity.type
_entity.pdbx_description
1 polymer ?
#
loop_
_entity_poly.entity_id
_entity_poly.type
_entity_poly.pdbx_seq_one_letter_code
_entity_poly.pdbx_strand_id
1 'polypeptide(L)'
;LVVVIFPSKRNDRYSAIKKLCCVDRPIPSQIITSSTISDPTTLRSVAQNIVLEINCKLGGALWALNIPLKNAMMCGIDVNHNTKTRARSVAGFVASMDSDFTQWHSQVF
;
A
#
# COMPACT_ATOMS: atom_id res chain seq x y z
N LEU A 1 6.85 7.19 -9.25
CA LEU A 1 6.98 6.82 -7.82
C LEU A 1 7.97 7.76 -7.14
N VAL A 2 7.72 8.16 -5.90
CA VAL A 2 8.62 9.00 -5.09
C VAL A 2 9.06 8.23 -3.85
N VAL A 3 10.36 8.23 -3.55
CA VAL A 3 10.92 7.68 -2.32
C VAL A 3 11.26 8.83 -1.38
N VAL A 4 10.76 8.77 -0.15
CA VAL A 4 10.98 9.80 0.88
C VAL A 4 11.63 9.15 2.09
N ILE A 5 12.79 9.67 2.50
CA ILE A 5 13.49 9.19 3.69
C ILE A 5 13.27 10.20 4.83
N PHE A 6 12.69 9.74 5.93
CA PHE A 6 12.51 10.55 7.12
C PHE A 6 13.59 10.26 8.18
N PRO A 7 14.17 11.30 8.81
CA PRO A 7 15.15 11.11 9.87
C PRO A 7 14.53 10.54 11.15
N SER A 8 13.22 10.71 11.37
CA SER A 8 12.51 10.21 12.56
C SER A 8 11.07 9.82 12.26
N LYS A 9 10.56 8.83 13.03
CA LYS A 9 9.19 8.32 12.94
C LYS A 9 8.20 9.35 13.47
N ARG A 10 7.73 10.23 12.59
CA ARG A 10 6.79 11.31 12.92
C ARG A 10 5.51 11.15 12.08
N ASN A 11 4.42 10.80 12.76
CA ASN A 11 3.14 10.45 12.13
C ASN A 11 2.49 11.64 11.41
N ASP A 12 2.70 12.85 11.90
CA ASP A 12 2.21 14.08 11.29
C ASP A 12 2.82 14.29 9.88
N ARG A 13 4.14 14.16 9.76
CA ARG A 13 4.84 14.28 8.46
C ARG A 13 4.46 13.15 7.51
N TYR A 14 4.34 11.93 8.03
CA TYR A 14 3.87 10.79 7.25
C TYR A 14 2.47 11.04 6.67
N SER A 15 1.55 11.52 7.50
CA SER A 15 0.17 11.78 7.10
C SER A 15 0.08 12.92 6.08
N ALA A 16 0.89 13.97 6.24
CA ALA A 16 0.96 15.08 5.29
C ALA A 16 1.45 14.64 3.90
N ILE A 17 2.54 13.86 3.83
CA ILE A 17 3.04 13.33 2.56
C ILE A 17 2.04 12.37 1.92
N LYS A 18 1.42 11.48 2.71
CA LYS A 18 0.39 10.58 2.18
C LYS A 18 -0.83 11.33 1.66
N LYS A 19 -1.27 12.38 2.35
CA LYS A 19 -2.35 13.25 1.85
C LYS A 19 -1.98 13.89 0.51
N LEU A 20 -0.79 14.48 0.41
CA LEU A 20 -0.31 15.09 -0.83
C LEU A 20 -0.25 14.09 -2.00
N CYS A 21 0.28 12.88 -1.75
CA CYS A 21 0.50 11.87 -2.79
C CYS A 21 -0.72 11.00 -3.12
N CYS A 22 -1.73 10.95 -2.27
CA CYS A 22 -2.93 10.12 -2.48
C CYS A 22 -4.19 10.95 -2.78
N VAL A 23 -4.24 12.20 -2.34
CA VAL A 23 -5.41 13.08 -2.52
C VAL A 23 -5.11 14.18 -3.55
N ASP A 24 -4.05 14.95 -3.32
CA ASP A 24 -3.80 16.15 -4.13
C ASP A 24 -3.08 15.84 -5.45
N ARG A 25 -2.16 14.85 -5.45
CA ARG A 25 -1.40 14.42 -6.62
C ARG A 25 -1.26 12.89 -6.61
N PRO A 26 -1.87 12.14 -7.54
CA PRO A 26 -1.87 10.67 -7.52
C PRO A 26 -0.50 10.10 -7.91
N ILE A 27 0.45 10.11 -6.97
CA ILE A 27 1.83 9.68 -7.18
C ILE A 27 2.15 8.57 -6.18
N PRO A 28 2.46 7.34 -6.63
CA PRO A 28 2.88 6.27 -5.74
C PRO A 28 4.08 6.69 -4.88
N SER A 29 3.98 6.50 -3.56
CA SER A 29 4.98 6.94 -2.59
C SER A 29 5.49 5.80 -1.71
N GLN A 30 6.81 5.73 -1.56
CA GLN A 30 7.52 4.87 -0.60
C GLN A 30 8.15 5.75 0.48
N ILE A 31 7.72 5.58 1.73
CA ILE A 31 8.26 6.35 2.86
C ILE A 31 9.12 5.41 3.69
N ILE A 32 10.38 5.77 3.92
CA ILE A 32 11.36 4.96 4.66
C ILE A 32 11.85 5.80 5.83
N THR A 33 12.01 5.19 7.00
CA THR A 33 12.68 5.88 8.12
C THR A 33 14.17 5.59 8.07
N SER A 34 15.01 6.60 8.29
CA SER A 34 16.47 6.47 8.31
C SER A 34 16.92 5.34 9.25
N SER A 35 16.31 5.24 10.45
CA SER A 35 16.62 4.18 11.41
C SER A 35 16.36 2.76 10.88
N THR A 36 15.47 2.58 9.91
CA THR A 36 15.17 1.29 9.29
C THR A 36 16.27 0.85 8.29
N ILE A 37 17.03 1.80 7.74
CA ILE A 37 18.13 1.53 6.79
C ILE A 37 19.51 1.81 7.39
N SER A 38 19.57 2.14 8.69
CA SER A 38 20.82 2.50 9.37
C SER A 38 21.64 1.30 9.84
N ASP A 39 20.99 0.16 10.08
CA ASP A 39 21.64 -1.06 10.54
C ASP A 39 22.15 -1.90 9.36
N PRO A 40 23.47 -2.05 9.15
CA PRO A 40 24.03 -2.78 8.03
C PRO A 40 23.66 -4.27 8.02
N THR A 41 23.38 -4.86 9.19
CA THR A 41 23.08 -6.31 9.30
C THR A 41 21.70 -6.64 8.75
N THR A 42 20.73 -5.75 8.95
CA THR A 42 19.35 -5.90 8.48
C THR A 42 19.05 -5.14 7.19
N LEU A 43 19.96 -4.26 6.74
CA LEU A 43 19.78 -3.43 5.56
C LEU A 43 19.40 -4.23 4.30
N ARG A 44 20.01 -5.40 4.09
CA ARG A 44 19.73 -6.22 2.90
C ARG A 44 18.29 -6.71 2.86
N SER A 45 17.79 -7.27 3.97
CA SER A 45 16.42 -7.79 4.04
C SER A 45 15.39 -6.66 3.98
N VAL A 46 15.68 -5.53 4.64
CA VAL A 46 14.86 -4.31 4.55
C VAL A 46 14.79 -3.78 3.12
N ALA A 47 15.93 -3.67 2.43
CA ALA A 47 15.98 -3.19 1.05
C ALA A 47 15.19 -4.11 0.11
N GLN A 48 15.30 -5.44 0.29
CA GLN A 48 14.51 -6.41 -0.46
C GLN A 48 13.00 -6.18 -0.25
N ASN A 49 12.54 -6.04 0.99
CA ASN A 49 11.13 -5.77 1.28
C ASN A 49 10.65 -4.46 0.64
N ILE A 50 11.48 -3.40 0.67
CA ILE A 50 11.15 -2.13 0.02
C ILE A 50 11.01 -2.28 -1.49
N VAL A 51 11.90 -3.04 -2.14
CA VAL A 51 11.83 -3.28 -3.59
C VAL A 51 10.56 -4.07 -3.93
N LEU A 52 10.21 -5.08 -3.14
CA LEU A 52 8.98 -5.85 -3.31
C LEU A 52 7.74 -4.95 -3.17
N GLU A 53 7.69 -4.07 -2.17
CA GLU A 53 6.61 -3.09 -2.01
C GLU A 53 6.50 -2.11 -3.19
N ILE A 54 7.64 -1.64 -3.71
CA ILE A 54 7.69 -0.76 -4.88
C ILE A 54 7.12 -1.48 -6.11
N ASN A 55 7.49 -2.75 -6.31
CA ASN A 55 6.95 -3.56 -7.40
C ASN A 55 5.42 -3.64 -7.33
N CYS A 56 4.87 -3.96 -6.15
CA CYS A 56 3.42 -4.00 -5.93
C CYS A 56 2.73 -2.65 -6.21
N LYS A 57 3.33 -1.53 -5.80
CA LYS A 57 2.78 -0.18 -6.03
C LYS A 57 2.75 0.24 -7.49
N LEU A 58 3.59 -0.38 -8.32
CA LEU A 58 3.64 -0.15 -9.76
C LEU A 58 2.77 -1.15 -10.55
N GLY A 59 2.01 -2.01 -9.85
CA GLY A 59 1.13 -3.00 -10.47
C GLY A 59 1.80 -4.35 -10.73
N GLY A 60 3.01 -4.57 -10.22
CA GLY A 60 3.69 -5.86 -10.30
C GLY A 60 3.16 -6.85 -9.27
N ALA A 61 3.18 -8.14 -9.63
CA ALA A 61 2.87 -9.25 -8.72
C ALA A 61 4.15 -9.87 -8.18
N LEU A 62 4.15 -10.32 -6.92
CA LEU A 62 5.31 -11.02 -6.34
C LEU A 62 5.25 -12.53 -6.58
N TRP A 63 4.05 -13.09 -6.46
CA TRP A 63 3.74 -14.49 -6.68
C TRP A 63 2.25 -14.61 -7.00
N ALA A 64 1.87 -15.74 -7.59
CA ALA A 64 0.49 -16.10 -7.85
C ALA A 64 0.27 -17.57 -7.45
N LEU A 65 -0.97 -17.93 -7.13
CA LEU A 65 -1.36 -19.32 -6.88
C LEU A 65 -2.20 -19.81 -8.04
N ASN A 66 -2.02 -21.08 -8.40
CA ASN A 66 -2.91 -21.73 -9.34
C ASN A 66 -4.22 -22.08 -8.62
N ILE A 67 -5.21 -21.19 -8.74
CA ILE A 67 -6.53 -21.36 -8.15
C ILE A 67 -7.45 -21.91 -9.25
N PRO A 68 -8.07 -23.10 -9.09
CA PRO A 68 -8.87 -23.74 -10.14
C PRO A 68 -10.27 -23.11 -10.29
N LEU A 69 -10.38 -21.79 -10.17
CA LEU A 69 -11.61 -21.03 -10.39
C LEU A 69 -11.52 -20.31 -11.74
N LYS A 70 -12.46 -20.60 -12.64
CA LYS A 70 -12.54 -19.96 -13.96
C LYS A 70 -13.62 -18.88 -13.94
N ASN A 71 -13.36 -17.75 -14.61
CA ASN A 71 -14.30 -16.63 -14.74
C ASN A 71 -14.87 -16.14 -13.40
N ALA A 72 -14.03 -16.14 -12.36
CA ALA A 72 -14.40 -15.67 -11.02
C ALA A 72 -13.68 -14.37 -10.70
N MET A 73 -14.33 -13.50 -9.94
CA MET A 73 -13.75 -12.27 -9.40
C MET A 73 -13.78 -12.36 -7.87
N MET A 74 -12.63 -12.17 -7.24
CA MET A 74 -12.52 -12.09 -5.79
C MET A 74 -12.77 -10.66 -5.35
N CYS A 75 -13.70 -10.45 -4.41
CA CYS A 75 -14.03 -9.15 -3.87
C CYS A 75 -13.85 -9.15 -2.35
N GLY A 76 -13.27 -8.08 -1.82
CA GLY A 76 -13.17 -7.80 -0.39
C GLY A 76 -13.74 -6.41 -0.09
N ILE A 77 -14.47 -6.29 1.00
CA ILE A 77 -14.95 -5.02 1.52
C ILE A 77 -14.67 -4.95 3.02
N ASP A 78 -14.15 -3.81 3.47
CA ASP A 78 -13.95 -3.51 4.88
C ASP A 78 -14.42 -2.09 5.20
N VAL A 79 -14.92 -1.87 6.41
CA VAL A 79 -15.48 -0.60 6.85
C VAL A 79 -14.72 -0.09 8.06
N ASN A 80 -14.03 1.03 7.90
CA ASN A 80 -13.34 1.69 9.01
C ASN A 80 -14.23 2.77 9.64
N HIS A 81 -14.40 2.69 10.96
CA HIS A 81 -15.17 3.65 11.74
C HIS A 81 -14.24 4.65 12.43
N ASN A 82 -14.29 5.91 12.03
CA ASN A 82 -13.48 6.94 12.68
C ASN A 82 -14.06 7.31 14.05
N THR A 83 -13.40 6.85 15.13
CA THR A 83 -13.81 7.09 16.52
C THR A 83 -13.62 8.53 17.00
N LYS A 84 -12.81 9.35 16.30
CA LYS A 84 -12.48 10.73 16.71
C LYS A 84 -13.52 11.76 16.25
N THR A 85 -14.15 11.51 15.11
CA THR A 85 -15.22 12.37 14.55
C THR A 85 -16.44 11.48 14.35
N ARG A 86 -17.32 11.47 15.34
CA ARG A 86 -18.50 10.61 15.58
C ARG A 86 -19.54 10.44 14.44
N ALA A 87 -19.18 10.47 13.16
CA ALA A 87 -20.20 10.54 12.09
C ALA A 87 -19.84 9.95 10.71
N ARG A 88 -18.64 9.43 10.43
CA ARG A 88 -18.35 8.88 9.09
C ARG A 88 -17.59 7.56 9.13
N SER A 89 -18.29 6.52 8.73
CA SER A 89 -17.71 5.24 8.32
C SER A 89 -17.20 5.40 6.89
N VAL A 90 -16.05 4.83 6.59
CA VAL A 90 -15.47 4.80 5.24
C VAL A 90 -15.36 3.35 4.81
N ALA A 91 -15.90 3.00 3.65
CA ALA A 91 -15.83 1.65 3.12
C ALA A 91 -14.72 1.54 2.07
N GLY A 92 -13.78 0.62 2.27
CA GLY A 92 -12.78 0.24 1.28
C GLY A 92 -13.23 -1.01 0.55
N PHE A 93 -13.31 -0.94 -0.77
CA PHE A 93 -13.61 -2.06 -1.65
C PHE A 93 -12.39 -2.42 -2.49
N VAL A 94 -12.12 -3.72 -2.65
CA VAL A 94 -11.05 -4.23 -3.50
C VAL A 94 -11.57 -5.42 -4.31
N ALA A 95 -11.24 -5.50 -5.60
CA ALA A 95 -11.62 -6.61 -6.46
C ALA A 95 -10.47 -7.04 -7.39
N SER A 96 -10.35 -8.34 -7.66
CA SER A 96 -9.38 -8.89 -8.60
C SER A 96 -9.76 -8.55 -10.05
N MET A 97 -8.78 -8.34 -10.92
CA MET A 97 -8.99 -7.91 -12.31
C MET A 97 -8.48 -8.92 -13.36
N ASP A 98 -7.80 -9.97 -12.92
CA ASP A 98 -7.16 -10.99 -13.75
C ASP A 98 -7.44 -12.41 -13.24
N SER A 99 -7.22 -13.41 -14.10
CA SER A 99 -7.40 -14.83 -13.77
C SER A 99 -6.40 -15.34 -12.75
N ASP A 100 -5.23 -14.70 -12.68
CA ASP A 100 -4.15 -15.10 -11.79
C ASP A 100 -4.28 -14.44 -10.40
N PHE A 101 -5.33 -13.63 -10.21
CA PHE A 101 -5.64 -12.90 -8.97
C PHE A 101 -4.48 -12.03 -8.48
N THR A 102 -3.77 -11.39 -9.40
CA THR A 102 -2.60 -10.56 -9.09
C THR A 102 -2.85 -9.06 -9.22
N GLN A 103 -3.83 -8.66 -10.02
CA GLN A 103 -4.20 -7.27 -10.23
C GLN A 103 -5.45 -6.93 -9.44
N TRP A 104 -5.41 -5.80 -8.74
CA TRP A 104 -6.47 -5.41 -7.82
C TRP A 104 -6.97 -4.00 -8.12
N HIS A 105 -8.25 -3.86 -8.40
CA HIS A 105 -8.95 -2.59 -8.39
C HIS A 105 -9.29 -2.24 -6.95
N SER A 106 -9.10 -0.98 -6.53
CA SER A 106 -9.53 -0.50 -5.21
C SER A 106 -10.31 0.80 -5.33
N GLN A 107 -11.36 0.91 -4.51
CA GLN A 107 -12.25 2.07 -4.45
C GLN A 107 -12.63 2.35 -3.00
N VAL A 108 -12.78 3.64 -2.66
CA VAL A 108 -13.19 4.10 -1.33
C VAL A 108 -14.52 4.83 -1.44
N PHE A 109 -15.46 4.52 -0.56
CA PHE A 109 -16.80 5.10 -0.45
C PHE A 109 -17.00 5.84 0.87
#